data_AF-A0A1I5GLQ8-F1
#
_entry.id   AF-A0A1I5GLQ8-F1
#
_cell.length_a   1.000
_cell.length_b   1.000
_cell.length_c   1.000
_cell.angle_alpha   90.00
_cell.angle_beta   90.00
_cell.angle_gamma   90.00
#
_symmetry.space_group_name_H-M   'P 1'
#
loop_
_entity.id
_entity.type
_entity.pdbx_description
1 polymer ?
#
loop_
_entity_poly.entity_id
_entity_poly.type
_entity_poly.pdbx_seq_one_letter_code
_entity_poly.pdbx_strand_id
1 'polypeptide(L)'
;MKKRKNHSPDFKAKVALEAIREEMTLAELSKKYSVHPTQIGTWKRAAIENMAAAFTRQGSAPERVSAADVDKLHSKIGQLVVERDFL
;
A
#
# COMPACT_ATOMS: atom_id res chain seq x y z
N MET A 1 -24.21 -10.16 -8.68
CA MET A 1 -23.02 -9.28 -8.48
C MET A 1 -21.88 -9.77 -9.37
N LYS A 2 -21.38 -8.93 -10.28
CA LYS A 2 -20.22 -9.28 -11.13
C LYS A 2 -18.96 -9.32 -10.25
N LYS A 3 -18.35 -10.51 -10.06
CA LYS A 3 -17.10 -10.65 -9.30
C LYS A 3 -16.07 -9.67 -9.86
N ARG A 4 -15.55 -8.77 -9.01
CA ARG A 4 -14.45 -7.87 -9.37
C ARG A 4 -13.24 -8.74 -9.74
N LYS A 5 -12.68 -8.55 -10.94
CA LYS A 5 -11.41 -9.17 -11.30
C LYS A 5 -10.31 -8.54 -10.46
N ASN A 6 -9.73 -9.32 -9.55
CA ASN A 6 -8.55 -8.91 -8.81
C ASN A 6 -7.32 -9.20 -9.66
N HIS A 7 -6.50 -8.16 -9.86
CA HIS A 7 -5.19 -8.29 -10.52
C HIS A 7 -4.10 -8.52 -9.48
N SER A 8 -3.12 -9.38 -9.80
CA SER A 8 -1.98 -9.63 -8.92
C SER A 8 -1.11 -8.37 -8.76
N PRO A 9 -0.35 -8.24 -7.65
CA PRO A 9 0.58 -7.14 -7.46
C PRO A 9 1.58 -6.99 -8.62
N ASP A 10 2.14 -8.11 -9.10
CA ASP A 10 3.11 -8.12 -10.21
C ASP A 10 2.49 -7.59 -11.51
N PHE A 11 1.25 -7.97 -11.79
CA PHE A 11 0.54 -7.49 -12.97
C PHE A 11 0.30 -5.98 -12.92
N LYS A 12 -0.14 -5.47 -11.76
CA LYS A 12 -0.34 -4.02 -11.56
C LYS A 12 0.98 -3.26 -11.71
N ALA A 13 2.07 -3.78 -11.16
CA ALA A 13 3.39 -3.17 -11.27
C ALA A 13 3.88 -3.11 -12.73
N LYS A 14 3.74 -4.21 -13.49
CA LYS A 14 4.10 -4.25 -14.93
C LYS A 14 3.31 -3.22 -15.74
N VAL A 15 1.99 -3.18 -15.56
CA VAL A 15 1.12 -2.24 -16.29
C VAL A 15 1.40 -0.79 -15.88
N ALA A 16 1.65 -0.53 -14.60
CA ALA A 16 2.03 0.80 -14.12
C ALA A 16 3.37 1.26 -14.69
N LEU A 17 4.36 0.37 -14.77
CA LEU A 17 5.67 0.67 -15.35
C LEU A 17 5.56 1.06 -16.83
N GLU A 18 4.80 0.31 -17.63
CA GLU A 18 4.55 0.69 -19.04
C GLU A 18 3.81 2.01 -19.16
N ALA A 19 2.86 2.29 -18.25
CA ALA A 19 2.17 3.58 -18.22
C ALA A 19 3.08 4.76 -17.79
N ILE A 20 4.13 4.50 -17.00
CA ILE A 20 5.16 5.49 -16.62
C ILE A 20 6.12 5.76 -17.77
N ARG A 21 6.48 4.73 -18.55
CA ARG A 21 7.36 4.86 -19.72
C ARG A 21 6.74 5.67 -20.86
N GLU A 22 5.41 5.80 -20.88
CA GLU A 22 4.66 6.60 -21.87
C GLU A 22 4.88 6.21 -23.34
N GLU A 23 5.41 5.01 -23.57
CA GLU A 23 5.59 4.42 -24.92
C GLU A 23 4.26 4.03 -25.57
N MET A 24 3.21 3.86 -24.77
CA MET A 24 1.85 3.57 -25.23
C MET A 24 0.87 4.45 -24.45
N THR A 25 -0.17 4.92 -25.13
CA THR A 25 -1.25 5.67 -24.48
C THR A 25 -2.04 4.76 -23.53
N LEU A 26 -2.74 5.36 -22.55
CA LEU A 26 -3.61 4.61 -21.64
C LEU A 26 -4.71 3.82 -22.39
N ALA A 27 -5.14 4.30 -23.56
CA ALA A 27 -6.12 3.63 -24.40
C ALA A 27 -5.54 2.37 -25.06
N GLU A 28 -4.29 2.41 -25.50
CA GLU A 28 -3.60 1.26 -26.10
C GLU A 28 -3.23 0.22 -25.04
N LEU A 29 -2.75 0.66 -23.86
CA LEU A 29 -2.52 -0.22 -22.72
C LEU A 29 -3.81 -0.87 -22.25
N SER A 30 -4.93 -0.13 -22.30
CA SER A 30 -6.25 -0.67 -21.98
C SER A 30 -6.65 -1.81 -22.91
N LYS A 31 -6.41 -1.67 -24.22
CA LYS A 31 -6.64 -2.75 -25.20
C LYS A 31 -5.69 -3.93 -24.98
N LYS A 32 -4.40 -3.67 -24.79
CA LYS A 32 -3.35 -4.70 -24.62
C LYS A 32 -3.59 -5.57 -23.38
N TYR A 33 -3.93 -4.95 -22.25
CA TYR A 33 -4.08 -5.63 -20.97
C TYR A 33 -5.53 -5.93 -20.58
N SER A 34 -6.51 -5.50 -21.39
CA SER A 34 -7.94 -5.60 -21.09
C SER A 34 -8.30 -4.98 -19.72
N VAL A 35 -7.65 -3.86 -19.39
CA VAL A 35 -7.85 -3.10 -18.14
C VAL A 35 -8.42 -1.73 -18.49
N HIS A 36 -9.33 -1.19 -17.68
CA HIS A 36 -9.88 0.14 -17.93
C HIS A 36 -8.82 1.25 -17.79
N PRO A 37 -8.77 2.27 -18.67
CA PRO A 37 -7.75 3.34 -18.61
C PRO A 37 -7.64 4.02 -17.24
N THR A 38 -8.77 4.25 -16.57
CA THR A 38 -8.79 4.82 -15.21
C THR A 38 -8.05 3.95 -14.19
N GLN A 39 -8.17 2.62 -14.26
CA GLN A 39 -7.44 1.72 -13.35
C GLN A 39 -5.94 1.78 -13.60
N ILE A 40 -5.54 1.83 -14.88
CA ILE A 40 -4.13 2.00 -15.26
C ILE A 40 -3.58 3.31 -14.71
N GLY A 41 -4.34 4.40 -14.83
CA GLY A 41 -3.98 5.70 -14.24
C GLY A 41 -3.86 5.66 -12.72
N THR A 42 -4.76 4.96 -12.02
CA THR A 42 -4.66 4.75 -10.56
C THR A 42 -3.40 3.98 -10.20
N TRP A 43 -3.05 2.92 -10.93
CA TRP A 43 -1.83 2.14 -10.67
C TRP A 43 -0.56 2.92 -10.99
N LYS A 44 -0.55 3.71 -12.08
CA LYS A 44 0.55 4.64 -12.40
C LYS A 44 0.81 5.60 -11.24
N ARG A 45 -0.24 6.25 -10.73
CA ARG A 45 -0.12 7.18 -9.60
C ARG A 45 0.39 6.49 -8.34
N ALA A 46 -0.23 5.36 -7.97
CA ALA A 46 0.17 4.60 -6.79
C ALA A 46 1.63 4.12 -6.89
N ALA A 47 2.07 3.70 -8.07
CA ALA A 47 3.46 3.29 -8.29
C ALA A 47 4.42 4.46 -8.08
N ILE A 48 4.13 5.66 -8.60
CA ILE A 48 4.96 6.86 -8.42
C ILE A 48 5.01 7.27 -6.94
N GLU A 49 3.86 7.35 -6.27
CA GLU A 49 3.77 7.75 -4.86
C GLU A 49 4.55 6.81 -3.93
N ASN A 50 4.54 5.51 -4.21
CA ASN A 50 5.22 4.50 -3.40
C ASN A 50 6.62 4.15 -3.91
N MET A 51 7.08 4.71 -5.03
CA MET A 51 8.36 4.37 -5.64
C MET A 51 9.53 4.69 -4.74
N ALA A 52 9.48 5.84 -4.05
CA ALA A 52 10.52 6.26 -3.12
C ALA A 52 10.73 5.26 -1.97
N ALA A 53 9.64 4.61 -1.52
CA ALA A 53 9.72 3.60 -0.47
C ALA A 53 10.56 2.37 -0.87
N ALA A 54 10.61 2.02 -2.16
CA ALA A 54 11.42 0.91 -2.65
C ALA A 54 12.94 1.17 -2.54
N PHE A 55 13.35 2.45 -2.45
CA PHE A 55 14.75 2.86 -2.30
C PHE A 55 15.14 3.12 -0.83
N THR A 56 14.19 2.99 0.10
CA THR A 56 14.51 3.04 1.53
C THR A 56 15.25 1.77 1.95
N ARG A 57 16.30 1.91 2.75
CA ARG A 57 17.07 0.76 3.24
C ARG A 57 16.13 -0.13 4.06
N GLN A 58 16.14 -1.44 3.79
CA GLN A 58 15.38 -2.40 4.58
C GLN A 58 15.73 -2.21 6.08
N GLY A 59 14.79 -1.65 6.85
CA GLY A 59 15.02 -1.22 8.24
C GLY A 59 14.72 0.25 8.55
N SER A 60 14.50 1.11 7.54
CA SER A 60 14.10 2.53 7.75
C SER A 60 12.64 2.82 7.44
N ALA A 61 11.80 1.78 7.35
CA ALA A 61 10.36 2.00 7.47
C ALA A 61 10.10 2.61 8.86
N PRO A 62 9.18 3.58 9.02
CA PRO A 62 8.74 3.97 10.35
C PRO A 62 8.34 2.68 11.05
N GLU A 63 9.01 2.42 12.18
CA GLU A 63 8.84 1.21 12.97
C GLU A 63 7.34 0.95 13.08
N ARG A 64 6.86 -0.09 12.39
CA ARG A 64 5.48 -0.54 12.61
C ARG A 64 5.46 -0.85 14.10
N VAL A 65 4.68 -0.08 14.86
CA VAL A 65 4.62 -0.12 16.34
C VAL A 65 4.89 -1.55 16.77
N SER A 66 6.05 -1.77 17.40
CA SER A 66 6.49 -3.13 17.63
C SER A 66 5.48 -3.82 18.54
N ALA A 67 5.29 -5.13 18.40
CA ALA A 67 4.41 -5.87 19.30
C ALA A 67 4.80 -5.64 20.78
N ALA A 68 6.10 -5.45 21.05
CA ALA A 68 6.61 -5.08 22.36
C ALA A 68 6.13 -3.70 22.85
N ASP A 69 6.00 -2.72 21.96
CA ASP A 69 5.47 -1.39 22.31
C ASP A 69 3.96 -1.44 22.57
N VAL A 70 3.23 -2.26 21.81
CA VAL A 70 1.79 -2.52 22.05
C VAL A 70 1.58 -3.14 23.44
N ASP A 71 2.37 -4.15 23.81
CA ASP A 71 2.27 -4.81 25.12
C ASP A 71 2.64 -3.87 26.28
N LYS A 72 3.66 -3.02 26.10
CA LYS A 72 4.00 -1.97 27.08
C LYS A 72 2.85 -0.98 27.27
N LEU A 73 2.22 -0.54 26.17
CA LEU A 73 1.09 0.37 26.22
C LEU A 73 -0.12 -0.27 26.90
N HIS A 74 -0.45 -1.52 26.59
CA HIS A 74 -1.52 -2.26 27.28
C HIS A 74 -1.26 -2.43 28.77
N SER A 75 -0.03 -2.75 29.15
CA SER A 75 0.37 -2.87 30.56
C SER A 75 0.21 -1.53 31.29
N LYS A 76 0.59 -0.42 30.65
CA LYS A 76 0.45 0.91 31.24
C LYS A 76 -1.01 1.33 31.38
N ILE A 77 -1.86 1.00 30.40
CA ILE A 77 -3.30 1.19 30.48
C ILE A 77 -3.87 0.42 31.68
N GLY A 78 -3.50 -0.85 31.86
CA GLY A 78 -3.95 -1.65 33.00
C GLY A 78 -3.54 -1.06 34.35
N GLN A 79 -2.30 -0.60 34.49
CA GLN A 79 -1.83 0.09 35.70
C GLN A 79 -2.66 1.35 36.01
N LEU A 80 -2.89 2.19 35.01
CA LEU A 80 -3.65 3.43 35.19
C LEU A 80 -5.13 3.18 35.54
N VAL A 81 -5.73 2.11 35.01
CA VAL A 81 -7.10 1.70 35.35
C VAL A 81 -7.16 1.27 36.83
N VAL A 82 -6.21 0.46 37.28
CA VAL A 82 -6.11 0.05 38.68
C VAL A 82 -5.90 1.28 39.56
N GLU A 83 -4.90 2.12 39.31
CA GLU A 83 -4.64 3.32 40.13
C GLU A 83 -5.87 4.25 40.25
N ARG A 84 -6.66 4.37 39.17
CA ARG A 84 -7.91 5.13 39.19
C ARG A 84 -9.01 4.43 40.01
N ASP A 85 -9.17 3.12 39.88
CA ASP A 85 -10.26 2.38 40.54
C ASP A 85 -10.02 2.20 42.05
N PHE A 86 -8.79 2.40 42.51
CA PHE A 86 -8.42 2.42 43.92
C PHE A 86 -8.45 3.83 44.56
N LEU A 87 -8.86 4.87 43.83
CA LEU A 87 -9.11 6.25 44.27
C LEU A 87 -10.61 6.55 44.37
#